data_AF-A0A6F8XX98-F1
#
_entry.id   AF-A0A6F8XX98-F1
#
_cell.length_a   1.000
_cell.length_b   1.000
_cell.length_c   1.000
_cell.angle_alpha   90.00
_cell.angle_beta   90.00
_cell.angle_gamma   90.00
#
_symmetry.space_group_name_H-M   'P 1'
#
loop_
_entity.id
_entity.type
_entity.pdbx_description
1 polymer ?
#
loop_
_entity_poly.entity_id
_entity_poly.type
_entity_poly.pdbx_seq_one_letter_code
_entity_poly.pdbx_strand_id
1 'polypeptide(L)'
;MPAMTIGIRSTVVAVVALVAISVAGCGSRNGQAKFQEKLTGAGFDHVSVTRDEEGSGSKKALVAYDVDWPANTDGDDATCTVELEHPANKNGSLKGGDWHIDEVNGQDVNGWGGDSPNPATVRQLLQEHGFDC
;
A
#
# COMPACT_ATOMS: atom_id res chain seq x y z
N MET A 1 30.50 41.90 -14.82
CA MET A 1 29.06 41.72 -15.13
C MET A 1 28.96 40.62 -16.19
N PRO A 2 28.04 39.65 -16.05
CA PRO A 2 28.14 38.45 -15.22
C PRO A 2 28.63 37.21 -15.97
N ALA A 3 29.24 36.28 -15.24
CA ALA A 3 29.59 34.94 -15.70
C ALA A 3 28.34 34.06 -15.74
N MET A 4 28.17 33.33 -16.84
CA MET A 4 27.02 32.48 -17.12
C MET A 4 27.24 31.10 -16.46
N THR A 5 26.62 30.87 -15.32
CA THR A 5 26.62 29.57 -14.63
C THR A 5 25.60 28.64 -15.31
N ILE A 6 26.10 27.66 -16.06
CA ILE A 6 25.29 26.58 -16.64
C ILE A 6 24.93 25.62 -15.50
N GLY A 7 23.71 25.71 -15.01
CA GLY A 7 23.14 24.78 -14.04
C GLY A 7 22.81 23.45 -14.70
N ILE A 8 23.58 22.41 -14.40
CA ILE A 8 23.28 21.04 -14.81
C ILE A 8 22.14 20.55 -13.93
N ARG A 9 20.93 20.45 -14.50
CA ARG A 9 19.79 19.78 -13.87
C ARG A 9 20.08 18.27 -13.91
N SER A 10 20.64 17.74 -12.82
CA SER A 10 20.77 16.31 -12.60
C SER A 10 19.41 15.73 -12.22
N THR A 11 18.70 15.20 -13.21
CA THR A 11 17.51 14.37 -13.00
C THR A 11 17.97 13.03 -12.42
N VAL A 12 17.76 12.83 -11.11
CA VAL A 12 17.99 11.53 -10.47
C VAL A 12 16.77 10.67 -10.80
N VAL A 13 16.91 9.78 -11.78
CA VAL A 13 15.92 8.74 -12.06
C VAL A 13 16.02 7.72 -10.93
N ALA A 14 15.08 7.79 -9.98
CA ALA A 14 14.94 6.79 -8.94
C ALA A 14 14.48 5.48 -9.59
N VAL A 15 15.40 4.53 -9.70
CA VAL A 15 15.10 3.15 -10.11
C VAL A 15 14.31 2.52 -8.96
N VAL A 16 12.99 2.47 -9.09
CA VAL A 16 12.13 1.69 -8.19
C VAL A 16 12.46 0.22 -8.42
N ALA A 17 13.32 -0.33 -7.56
CA ALA A 17 13.61 -1.74 -7.53
C ALA A 17 12.39 -2.46 -6.95
N LEU A 18 11.52 -2.97 -7.81
CA LEU A 18 10.48 -3.95 -7.44
C LEU A 18 11.15 -5.23 -6.98
N VAL A 19 11.46 -5.28 -5.69
CA VAL A 19 12.01 -6.45 -5.01
C VAL A 19 10.86 -7.42 -4.76
N ALA A 20 10.52 -8.21 -5.78
CA ALA A 20 9.56 -9.31 -5.67
C ALA A 20 10.18 -10.50 -4.92
N ILE A 21 10.33 -10.39 -3.61
CA ILE A 21 10.68 -11.54 -2.75
C ILE A 21 9.40 -12.34 -2.50
N SER A 22 9.07 -13.22 -3.43
CA SER A 22 8.05 -14.26 -3.21
C SER A 22 8.70 -15.47 -2.53
N VAL A 23 9.01 -15.34 -1.23
CA VAL A 23 9.30 -16.53 -0.40
C VAL A 23 8.01 -17.30 -0.19
N ALA A 24 7.82 -18.29 -1.06
CA ALA A 24 6.77 -19.29 -0.97
C ALA A 24 6.99 -20.20 0.25
N GLY A 25 6.64 -19.70 1.43
CA GLY A 25 6.43 -20.52 2.63
C GLY A 25 5.10 -21.26 2.52
N CYS A 26 5.16 -22.59 2.43
CA CYS A 26 4.00 -23.48 2.45
C CYS A 26 3.21 -23.35 3.76
N GLY A 27 2.12 -22.60 3.74
CA GLY A 27 1.12 -22.55 4.81
C GLY A 27 0.15 -21.40 4.60
N SER A 28 -1.06 -21.71 4.09
CA SER A 28 -2.20 -20.78 3.99
C SER A 28 -2.08 -19.64 2.96
N ARG A 29 -2.14 -19.97 1.67
CA ARG A 29 -2.37 -19.00 0.57
C ARG A 29 -3.84 -18.50 0.49
N ASN A 30 -4.67 -18.78 1.50
CA ASN A 30 -6.10 -18.50 1.43
C ASN A 30 -6.42 -17.03 1.77
N GLY A 31 -5.78 -16.45 2.79
CA GLY A 31 -6.02 -15.05 3.17
C GLY A 31 -5.55 -14.06 2.11
N GLN A 32 -4.30 -14.21 1.66
CA GLN A 32 -3.69 -13.35 0.63
C GLN A 32 -4.53 -13.29 -0.65
N ALA A 33 -4.88 -14.46 -1.21
CA ALA A 33 -5.66 -14.53 -2.44
C ALA A 33 -7.08 -13.96 -2.26
N LYS A 34 -7.71 -14.20 -1.10
CA LYS A 34 -9.01 -13.61 -0.77
C LYS A 34 -8.94 -12.10 -0.63
N PHE A 35 -7.89 -11.57 -0.03
CA PHE A 35 -7.77 -10.12 0.11
C PHE A 35 -7.54 -9.48 -1.26
N GLN A 36 -6.69 -10.08 -2.09
CA GLN A 36 -6.52 -9.67 -3.48
C GLN A 36 -7.85 -9.66 -4.24
N GLU A 37 -8.65 -10.73 -4.13
CA GLU A 37 -9.97 -10.83 -4.76
C GLU A 37 -10.93 -9.73 -4.25
N LYS A 38 -10.96 -9.45 -2.95
CA LYS A 38 -11.75 -8.35 -2.37
C LYS A 38 -11.36 -7.01 -2.95
N LEU A 39 -10.07 -6.70 -3.02
CA LEU A 39 -9.56 -5.45 -3.56
C LEU A 39 -9.88 -5.29 -5.05
N THR A 40 -9.64 -6.33 -5.85
CA THR A 40 -10.04 -6.34 -7.27
C THR A 40 -11.55 -6.16 -7.43
N GLY A 41 -12.37 -6.82 -6.59
CA GLY A 41 -13.82 -6.66 -6.59
C GLY A 41 -14.30 -5.26 -6.19
N ALA A 42 -13.53 -4.55 -5.36
CA ALA A 42 -13.77 -3.16 -4.99
C ALA A 42 -13.26 -2.14 -6.04
N GLY A 43 -12.55 -2.60 -7.07
CA GLY A 43 -12.04 -1.78 -8.18
C GLY A 43 -10.60 -1.31 -8.04
N PHE A 44 -9.81 -1.88 -7.12
CA PHE A 44 -8.38 -1.61 -7.04
C PHE A 44 -7.64 -2.40 -8.13
N ASP A 45 -6.76 -1.69 -8.85
CA ASP A 45 -5.87 -2.25 -9.87
C ASP A 45 -4.45 -2.46 -9.31
N HIS A 46 -3.66 -3.33 -9.95
CA HIS A 46 -2.24 -3.54 -9.65
C HIS A 46 -1.91 -3.91 -8.19
N VAL A 47 -2.81 -4.63 -7.53
CA VAL A 47 -2.65 -5.02 -6.12
C VAL A 47 -1.68 -6.18 -5.94
N SER A 48 -0.62 -5.97 -5.16
CA SER A 48 0.32 -7.01 -4.73
C SER A 48 0.23 -7.16 -3.22
N VAL A 49 -0.47 -8.19 -2.77
CA VAL A 49 -0.68 -8.43 -1.33
C VAL A 49 0.58 -8.98 -0.68
N THR A 50 1.06 -8.36 0.38
CA THR A 50 2.15 -8.82 1.25
C THR A 50 1.63 -9.40 2.55
N ARG A 51 2.51 -10.06 3.32
CA ARG A 51 2.18 -10.60 4.63
C ARG A 51 2.90 -9.75 5.66
N ASP A 52 2.17 -9.13 6.56
CA ASP A 52 2.78 -8.53 7.73
C ASP A 52 2.93 -9.56 8.86
N GLU A 53 4.15 -9.68 9.36
CA GLU A 53 4.52 -10.63 10.39
C GLU A 53 5.28 -9.95 11.54
N GLU A 54 4.62 -9.81 12.67
CA GLU A 54 5.21 -9.28 13.88
C GLU A 54 5.88 -10.35 14.76
N GLY A 55 6.87 -9.92 15.53
CA GLY A 55 7.54 -10.73 16.53
C GLY A 55 9.06 -10.61 16.50
N SER A 56 9.73 -11.34 17.40
CA SER A 56 11.19 -11.28 17.56
C SER A 56 11.85 -12.62 17.21
N GLY A 57 12.95 -12.56 16.45
CA GLY A 57 13.75 -13.73 16.10
C GLY A 57 12.99 -14.74 15.23
N SER A 58 13.03 -16.03 15.59
CA SER A 58 12.35 -17.11 14.87
C SER A 58 10.85 -17.23 15.17
N LYS A 59 10.31 -16.37 16.04
CA LYS A 59 8.90 -16.40 16.46
C LYS A 59 8.12 -15.23 15.83
N LYS A 60 8.04 -15.22 14.51
CA LYS A 60 7.17 -14.32 13.78
C LYS A 60 5.76 -14.91 13.66
N ALA A 61 4.75 -14.07 13.77
CA ALA A 61 3.36 -14.44 13.57
C ALA A 61 2.72 -13.49 12.56
N LEU A 62 1.96 -14.04 11.63
CA LEU A 62 1.12 -13.25 10.74
C LEU A 62 0.11 -12.44 11.56
N VAL A 63 0.09 -11.13 11.33
CA VAL A 63 -0.87 -10.22 11.95
C VAL A 63 -1.82 -9.60 10.94
N ALA A 64 -1.36 -9.36 9.71
CA ALA A 64 -2.15 -8.76 8.64
C ALA A 64 -1.67 -9.16 7.24
N TYR A 65 -2.42 -8.70 6.24
CA TYR A 65 -2.03 -8.68 4.85
C TYR A 65 -2.18 -7.26 4.32
N ASP A 66 -1.17 -6.78 3.59
CA ASP A 66 -1.08 -5.37 3.23
C ASP A 66 -0.97 -5.23 1.73
N VAL A 67 -1.34 -4.06 1.21
CA VAL A 67 -1.18 -3.71 -0.20
C VAL A 67 -0.75 -2.27 -0.31
N ASP A 68 0.43 -2.07 -0.90
CA ASP A 68 0.84 -0.78 -1.44
C ASP A 68 0.08 -0.51 -2.74
N TRP A 69 -0.88 0.40 -2.69
CA TRP A 69 -1.62 0.86 -3.85
C TRP A 69 -1.14 2.25 -4.28
N PRO A 70 -0.62 2.42 -5.51
CA PRO A 70 -0.30 3.73 -6.04
C PRO A 70 -1.60 4.49 -6.35
N ALA A 71 -1.89 5.50 -5.56
CA ALA A 71 -2.99 6.41 -5.74
C ALA A 71 -2.51 7.65 -6.48
N ASN A 72 -3.29 8.04 -7.49
CA ASN A 72 -3.17 9.35 -8.10
C ASN A 72 -4.53 10.05 -7.97
N THR A 73 -4.55 11.28 -7.46
CA THR A 73 -5.72 12.13 -7.27
C THR A 73 -5.83 13.25 -8.29
N ASP A 74 -4.79 13.52 -9.08
CA ASP A 74 -4.78 14.46 -10.18
C ASP A 74 -4.37 13.82 -11.53
N GLY A 75 -3.92 14.62 -12.50
CA GLY A 75 -3.46 14.12 -13.80
C GLY A 75 -1.94 14.11 -13.93
N ASP A 76 -1.22 14.48 -12.88
CA ASP A 76 0.23 14.65 -12.88
C ASP A 76 0.93 13.32 -12.55
N ASP A 77 2.23 13.22 -12.81
CA ASP A 77 3.01 11.99 -12.58
C ASP A 77 3.28 11.70 -11.09
N ALA A 78 2.82 12.57 -10.18
CA ALA A 78 2.93 12.35 -8.74
C ALA A 78 1.96 11.23 -8.32
N THR A 79 2.44 10.33 -7.45
CA THR A 79 1.62 9.24 -6.91
C THR A 79 1.86 9.14 -5.42
N CYS A 80 0.79 9.02 -4.64
CA CYS A 80 0.89 8.59 -3.25
C CYS A 80 0.93 7.07 -3.20
N THR A 81 1.71 6.52 -2.27
CA THR A 81 1.55 5.12 -1.89
C THR A 81 0.55 5.06 -0.74
N VAL A 82 -0.55 4.36 -0.94
CA VAL A 82 -1.53 4.09 0.10
C VAL A 82 -1.41 2.64 0.51
N GLU A 83 -1.12 2.38 1.78
CA GLU A 83 -1.12 1.02 2.31
C GLU A 83 -2.53 0.64 2.79
N LEU A 84 -3.06 -0.45 2.25
CA LEU A 84 -4.34 -1.03 2.65
C LEU A 84 -4.08 -2.29 3.47
N GLU A 85 -4.56 -2.33 4.71
CA GLU A 85 -4.36 -3.46 5.62
C GLU A 85 -5.65 -4.26 5.82
N HIS A 86 -5.56 -5.59 5.71
CA HIS A 86 -6.57 -6.52 6.19
C HIS A 86 -6.02 -7.40 7.31
N PRO A 87 -6.54 -7.29 8.55
CA PRO A 87 -6.11 -8.11 9.66
C PRO A 87 -6.22 -9.61 9.37
N ALA A 88 -5.32 -10.39 9.96
CA ALA A 88 -5.22 -11.83 9.75
C ALA A 88 -5.21 -12.61 11.08
N ASN A 89 -5.71 -13.84 11.02
CA ASN A 89 -5.53 -14.82 12.07
C ASN A 89 -4.19 -15.53 11.89
N LYS A 90 -3.63 -16.06 12.99
CA LYS A 90 -2.37 -16.84 12.98
C LYS A 90 -2.37 -18.03 12.01
N ASN A 91 -3.55 -18.52 11.61
CA ASN A 91 -3.69 -19.61 10.64
C ASN A 91 -3.71 -19.14 9.16
N GLY A 92 -3.48 -17.86 8.88
CA GLY A 92 -3.49 -17.29 7.52
C GLY A 92 -4.87 -17.03 6.92
N SER A 93 -5.93 -17.12 7.71
CA SER A 93 -7.26 -16.62 7.30
C SER A 93 -7.38 -15.13 7.61
N LEU A 94 -8.15 -14.40 6.80
CA LEU A 94 -8.54 -13.04 7.11
C LEU A 94 -9.33 -13.01 8.43
N LYS A 95 -9.05 -12.02 9.25
CA LYS A 95 -9.73 -11.73 10.51
C LYS A 95 -10.69 -10.57 10.27
N GLY A 96 -11.96 -10.77 10.59
CA GLY A 96 -13.01 -9.77 10.32
C GLY A 96 -13.49 -9.78 8.86
N GLY A 97 -14.37 -8.82 8.56
CA GLY A 97 -14.98 -8.65 7.23
C GLY A 97 -14.26 -7.66 6.33
N ASP A 98 -13.45 -6.78 6.92
CA ASP A 98 -13.11 -5.50 6.30
C ASP A 98 -11.61 -5.21 6.34
N TRP A 99 -11.17 -4.43 5.36
CA TRP A 99 -9.84 -3.84 5.32
C TRP A 99 -9.94 -2.33 5.57
N HIS A 100 -8.81 -1.67 5.78
CA HIS A 100 -8.75 -0.24 6.04
C HIS A 100 -7.50 0.37 5.40
N ILE A 101 -7.42 1.70 5.42
CA ILE A 101 -6.19 2.42 5.08
C ILE A 101 -5.34 2.46 6.35
N ASP A 102 -4.11 1.97 6.26
CA ASP A 102 -3.17 1.95 7.38
C ASP A 102 -2.17 3.11 7.28
N GLU A 103 -1.58 3.30 6.09
CA GLU A 103 -0.59 4.34 5.86
C GLU A 103 -0.83 5.12 4.56
N VAL A 104 -0.36 6.37 4.53
CA VAL A 104 -0.19 7.15 3.30
C VAL A 104 1.25 7.69 3.25
N ASN A 105 2.00 7.34 2.21
CA ASN A 105 3.41 7.70 2.03
C ASN A 105 4.30 7.33 3.23
N GLY A 106 4.06 6.18 3.86
CA GLY A 106 4.82 5.74 5.03
C GLY A 106 4.42 6.43 6.33
N GLN A 107 3.23 7.04 6.38
CA GLN A 107 2.71 7.73 7.56
C GLN A 107 1.38 7.09 7.99
N ASP A 108 1.32 6.60 9.22
CA ASP A 108 0.12 6.01 9.82
C ASP A 108 -1.07 6.99 9.74
N VAL A 109 -2.21 6.50 9.27
CA VAL A 109 -3.48 7.20 9.27
C VAL A 109 -4.50 6.41 10.07
N ASN A 110 -5.16 7.08 11.02
CA ASN A 110 -6.13 6.42 11.89
C ASN A 110 -7.57 6.79 11.50
N GLY A 111 -8.39 5.77 11.22
CA GLY A 111 -9.84 5.91 11.04
C GLY A 111 -10.27 6.51 9.70
N TRP A 112 -9.41 6.46 8.67
CA TRP A 112 -9.74 6.95 7.34
C TRP A 112 -10.64 5.98 6.57
N GLY A 113 -11.63 6.50 5.85
CA GLY A 113 -12.42 5.73 4.88
C GLY A 113 -13.40 4.70 5.42
N GLY A 114 -13.41 4.48 6.74
CA GLY A 114 -14.27 3.47 7.37
C GLY A 114 -13.89 2.05 6.97
N ASP A 115 -14.87 1.14 7.03
CA ASP A 115 -14.69 -0.26 6.70
C ASP A 115 -14.68 -0.46 5.17
N SER A 116 -13.56 -0.94 4.63
CA SER A 116 -13.39 -1.35 3.23
C SER A 116 -13.62 -0.23 2.20
N PRO A 117 -12.88 0.91 2.26
CA PRO A 117 -13.06 2.01 1.32
C PRO A 117 -12.71 1.57 -0.12
N ASN A 118 -13.48 2.07 -1.08
CA ASN A 118 -13.21 1.88 -2.51
C ASN A 118 -12.17 2.92 -3.02
N PRO A 119 -11.57 2.73 -4.21
CA PRO A 119 -10.53 3.62 -4.72
C PRO A 119 -10.96 5.09 -4.85
N ALA A 120 -12.23 5.35 -5.17
CA ALA A 120 -12.74 6.72 -5.26
C ALA A 120 -12.81 7.40 -3.90
N THR A 121 -13.20 6.66 -2.86
CA THR A 121 -13.24 7.13 -1.47
C THR A 121 -11.82 7.45 -0.98
N VAL A 122 -10.86 6.57 -1.27
CA VAL A 122 -9.45 6.81 -0.91
C VAL A 122 -8.93 8.10 -1.57
N ARG A 123 -9.16 8.29 -2.87
CA ARG A 123 -8.74 9.52 -3.57
C ARG A 123 -9.38 10.77 -3.00
N GLN A 124 -10.66 10.72 -2.66
CA GLN A 124 -11.35 11.84 -2.02
C GLN A 124 -10.69 12.19 -0.67
N LEU A 125 -10.37 11.19 0.15
CA LEU A 125 -9.70 11.41 1.44
C LEU A 125 -8.32 12.03 1.27
N LEU A 126 -7.53 11.55 0.31
CA LEU A 126 -6.22 12.13 0.00
C LEU A 126 -6.36 13.64 -0.29
N GLN A 127 -7.33 14.04 -1.13
CA GLN A 127 -7.60 15.44 -1.43
C GLN A 127 -8.08 16.23 -0.20
N GLU A 128 -9.01 15.68 0.59
CA GLU A 128 -9.54 16.31 1.82
C GLU A 128 -8.44 16.56 2.86
N HIS A 129 -7.45 15.68 2.91
CA HIS A 129 -6.31 15.76 3.82
C HIS A 129 -5.07 16.45 3.22
N GLY A 130 -5.18 16.97 1.99
CA GLY A 130 -4.14 17.79 1.37
C GLY A 130 -2.94 17.02 0.83
N PHE A 131 -3.11 15.72 0.53
CA PHE A 131 -2.14 14.96 -0.24
C PHE A 131 -2.28 15.32 -1.72
N ASP A 132 -1.24 15.98 -2.25
CA ASP A 132 -1.13 16.38 -3.66
C ASP A 132 -0.32 15.33 -4.41
N CYS A 133 -1.07 14.38 -4.93
CA CYS A 133 -0.71 13.30 -5.83
C CYS A 133 -1.96 12.99 -6.63
#